data_AF-O70333-F1
#
_entry.id   AF-O70333-F1
#
_cell.length_a   1.000
_cell.length_b   1.000
_cell.length_c   1.000
_cell.angle_alpha   90.00
_cell.angle_beta   90.00
_cell.angle_gamma   90.00
#
_symmetry.space_group_name_H-M   'P 1'
#
loop_
_entity.id
_entity.type
_entity.pdbx_description
1 polymer ?
#
loop_
_entity_poly.entity_id
_entity_poly.type
_entity_poly.pdbx_seq_one_letter_code
_entity_poly.pdbx_strand_id
1 'polypeptide(L)'
;MVCEKCEKKLGRVITPDTWKDGARNTTESGGRKLNENKALTSKKARFDPYGKNKFSTCRICKSSVHQPGSHYCQGCAYKKGICAMCGKKVLDTKNYKQTSV
;
A
#
# COMPACT_ATOMS: atom_id res chain seq x y z
N MET A 1 -0.69 -7.09 -6.11
CA MET A 1 -0.50 -6.59 -7.49
C MET A 1 -1.01 -5.16 -7.52
N VAL A 2 -0.17 -4.18 -7.84
CA VAL A 2 -0.55 -2.76 -7.91
C VAL A 2 -0.13 -2.24 -9.28
N CYS A 3 -0.81 -1.24 -9.82
CA CYS A 3 -0.46 -0.69 -11.12
C CYS A 3 0.35 0.59 -10.99
N GLU A 4 1.10 0.98 -12.02
CA GLU A 4 1.94 2.19 -12.04
C GLU A 4 1.25 3.46 -11.50
N LYS A 5 -0.02 3.68 -11.87
CA LYS A 5 -0.80 4.84 -11.38
C LYS A 5 -1.05 4.78 -9.86
N CYS A 6 -1.20 3.58 -9.32
CA CYS A 6 -1.44 3.34 -7.89
C CYS A 6 -0.14 3.12 -7.10
N GLU A 7 0.98 2.79 -7.74
CA GLU A 7 2.29 2.70 -7.07
C GLU A 7 2.66 4.02 -6.41
N LYS A 8 2.31 5.14 -7.03
CA LYS A 8 2.47 6.49 -6.46
C LYS A 8 1.70 6.70 -5.14
N LYS A 9 0.69 5.87 -4.85
CA LYS A 9 -0.14 5.93 -3.63
C LYS A 9 0.35 4.99 -2.53
N LEU A 10 1.37 4.17 -2.80
CA LEU A 10 1.92 3.27 -1.80
C LEU A 10 2.60 4.07 -0.69
N GLY A 11 2.44 3.58 0.55
CA GLY A 11 3.26 4.06 1.66
C GLY A 11 4.74 3.73 1.40
N ARG A 12 5.63 4.68 1.69
CA ARG A 12 7.08 4.47 1.63
C ARG A 12 7.56 3.83 2.93
N VAL A 13 8.50 2.89 2.83
CA VAL A 13 9.18 2.32 4.01
C VAL A 13 9.97 3.43 4.71
N ILE A 14 9.77 3.58 6.02
CA ILE A 14 10.31 4.69 6.81
C ILE A 14 11.81 4.56 7.10
N THR A 15 12.33 3.34 7.14
CA THR A 15 13.75 3.06 7.25
C THR A 15 14.32 2.95 5.84
N PRO A 16 14.88 4.01 5.25
CA PRO A 16 15.83 3.80 4.18
C PRO A 16 16.97 2.92 4.73
N ASP A 17 17.56 2.10 3.87
CA ASP A 17 18.64 1.18 4.25
C ASP A 17 19.69 1.90 5.11
N THR A 18 20.27 1.21 6.10
CA THR A 18 21.26 1.79 7.02
C THR A 18 22.46 2.43 6.32
N TRP A 19 22.85 1.91 5.15
CA TRP A 19 23.92 2.48 4.31
C TRP A 19 23.52 3.79 3.60
N LYS A 20 22.24 4.19 3.66
CA LYS A 20 21.72 5.45 3.15
C LYS A 20 21.48 6.50 4.25
N ASP A 21 21.79 6.22 5.51
CA ASP A 21 21.81 7.25 6.55
C ASP A 21 22.85 8.32 6.15
N GLY A 22 22.36 9.50 5.74
CA GLY A 22 23.20 10.61 5.23
C GLY A 22 23.25 10.75 3.70
N ALA A 23 22.66 9.83 2.93
CA ALA A 23 22.57 9.98 1.48
C ALA A 23 21.63 11.14 1.11
N ARG A 24 22.15 12.15 0.40
CA ARG A 24 21.36 13.30 -0.10
C ARG A 24 20.25 12.90 -1.07
N ASN A 25 20.29 11.67 -1.58
CA ASN A 25 19.25 11.08 -2.42
C ASN A 25 18.35 10.11 -1.61
N THR A 26 17.89 10.56 -0.44
CA THR A 26 16.77 9.94 0.27
C THR A 26 15.50 10.49 -0.36
N THR A 27 14.75 9.68 -1.10
CA THR A 27 13.49 10.02 -1.84
C THR A 27 13.04 11.47 -1.66
N GLU A 28 13.51 12.36 -2.55
CA GLU A 28 13.61 13.82 -2.32
C GLU A 28 12.28 14.56 -2.06
N SER A 29 11.13 13.92 -2.29
CA SER A 29 9.82 14.55 -2.05
C SER A 29 9.32 14.25 -0.64
N GLY A 30 9.77 15.06 0.32
CA GLY A 30 9.12 15.21 1.62
C GLY A 30 9.81 14.47 2.76
N GLY A 31 10.90 15.05 3.26
CA GLY A 31 11.43 14.72 4.58
C GLY A 31 10.36 14.88 5.68
N ARG A 32 10.70 14.47 6.91
CA ARG A 32 9.82 14.69 8.08
C ARG A 32 9.44 16.16 8.12
N LYS A 33 8.14 16.49 8.14
CA LYS A 33 7.69 17.88 8.30
C LYS A 33 8.30 18.43 9.59
N LEU A 34 9.07 19.50 9.45
CA LEU A 34 9.69 20.23 10.56
C LEU A 34 8.66 21.20 11.15
N ASN A 35 8.84 21.56 12.42
CA ASN A 35 7.96 22.49 13.14
C ASN A 35 6.47 22.08 13.17
N GLU A 36 6.19 20.77 13.27
CA GLU A 36 4.84 20.27 13.53
C GLU A 36 4.75 19.61 14.90
N ASN A 37 3.58 19.70 15.52
CA ASN A 37 3.31 18.95 16.74
C ASN A 37 3.19 17.45 16.43
N LYS A 38 4.24 16.70 16.74
CA LYS A 38 4.31 15.25 16.48
C LYS A 38 3.24 14.46 17.24
N ALA A 39 2.78 14.92 18.41
CA ALA A 39 1.69 14.24 19.13
C ALA A 39 0.36 14.32 18.38
N LEU A 40 0.13 15.40 17.63
CA LEU A 40 -1.07 15.59 16.81
C LEU A 40 -0.94 14.97 15.42
N THR A 41 0.22 15.08 14.77
CA THR A 41 0.39 14.61 13.38
C THR A 41 0.68 13.12 13.27
N SER A 42 1.41 12.53 14.22
CA SER A 42 1.72 11.09 14.21
C SER A 42 0.48 10.21 14.29
N LYS A 43 -0.60 10.67 14.96
CA LYS A 43 -1.86 9.92 15.07
C LYS A 43 -2.49 9.59 13.72
N LYS A 44 -2.33 10.46 12.71
CA LYS A 44 -2.94 10.25 11.38
C LYS A 44 -2.28 9.13 10.58
N ALA A 45 -0.99 8.90 10.80
CA ALA A 45 -0.21 7.88 10.08
C ALA A 45 -0.10 6.55 10.84
N ARG A 46 -0.44 6.53 12.13
CA ARG A 46 -0.42 5.31 12.94
C ARG A 46 -1.57 4.39 12.54
N PHE A 47 -1.27 3.09 12.56
CA PHE A 47 -2.28 2.06 12.43
C PHE A 47 -3.24 2.13 13.62
N ASP A 48 -4.53 2.23 13.33
CA ASP A 48 -5.60 2.22 14.32
C ASP A 48 -6.54 1.03 14.01
N PRO A 49 -6.62 0.01 14.88
CA PRO A 49 -7.45 -1.17 14.65
C PRO A 49 -8.95 -0.84 14.64
N TYR A 50 -9.38 0.25 15.29
CA TYR A 50 -10.77 0.68 15.39
C TYR A 50 -11.07 1.96 14.62
N GLY A 51 -10.06 2.56 13.98
CA GLY A 51 -10.16 3.86 13.34
C GLY A 51 -10.92 3.87 12.02
N LYS A 52 -11.23 5.08 11.55
CA LYS A 52 -11.84 5.32 10.22
C LYS A 52 -10.99 4.80 9.06
N ASN A 53 -9.67 4.67 9.28
CA ASN A 53 -8.70 4.14 8.31
C ASN A 53 -8.56 2.61 8.38
N LYS A 54 -9.60 1.91 8.85
CA LYS A 54 -9.62 0.44 8.90
C LYS A 54 -9.26 -0.13 7.53
N PHE A 55 -8.45 -1.18 7.52
CA PHE A 55 -8.21 -1.92 6.30
C PHE A 55 -9.54 -2.36 5.69
N SER A 56 -9.72 -2.06 4.41
CA SER A 56 -10.97 -2.42 3.75
C SER A 56 -11.07 -3.94 3.61
N THR A 57 -12.28 -4.46 3.56
CA THR A 57 -12.52 -5.87 3.24
C THR A 57 -12.42 -6.07 1.73
N CYS A 58 -11.76 -7.15 1.32
CA CYS A 58 -11.65 -7.52 -0.09
C CYS A 58 -13.04 -7.64 -0.71
N ARG A 59 -13.29 -6.95 -1.83
CA ARG A 59 -14.62 -6.99 -2.48
C ARG A 59 -15.00 -8.36 -3.02
N ILE A 60 -14.01 -9.22 -3.29
CA ILE A 60 -14.19 -10.56 -3.88
C ILE A 60 -14.39 -11.62 -2.79
N CYS A 61 -13.37 -11.89 -1.96
CA CYS A 61 -13.42 -12.95 -0.97
C CYS A 61 -13.84 -12.49 0.44
N LYS A 62 -14.12 -11.20 0.63
CA LYS A 62 -14.49 -10.58 1.91
C LYS A 62 -13.44 -10.69 3.04
N SER A 63 -12.27 -11.26 2.77
CA SER A 63 -11.14 -11.29 3.71
C SER A 63 -10.64 -9.89 4.03
N SER A 64 -9.96 -9.71 5.17
CA SER A 64 -9.24 -8.48 5.47
C SER A 64 -8.19 -8.21 4.39
N VAL A 65 -8.06 -6.94 3.99
CA VAL A 65 -6.91 -6.46 3.22
C VAL A 65 -5.85 -6.00 4.24
N HIS A 66 -4.57 -6.03 3.89
CA HIS A 66 -3.48 -5.63 4.79
C HIS A 66 -2.79 -4.33 4.36
N GLN A 67 -3.30 -3.71 3.30
CA GLN A 67 -2.72 -2.51 2.70
C GLN A 67 -3.74 -1.36 2.75
N PRO A 68 -3.36 -0.17 3.24
CA PRO A 68 -4.25 0.99 3.23
C PRO A 68 -4.63 1.35 1.80
N GLY A 69 -5.89 1.74 1.57
CA GLY A 69 -6.39 2.13 0.25
C GLY A 69 -6.57 0.99 -0.75
N SER A 70 -6.28 -0.26 -0.39
CA SER A 70 -6.54 -1.42 -1.24
C SER A 70 -7.94 -1.98 -1.01
N HIS A 71 -8.66 -2.29 -2.10
CA HIS A 71 -10.01 -2.85 -2.13
C HIS A 71 -10.07 -4.36 -2.41
N TYR A 72 -8.95 -4.94 -2.83
CA TYR A 72 -8.81 -6.37 -3.09
C TYR A 72 -7.61 -6.91 -2.33
N CYS A 73 -7.73 -8.12 -1.78
CA CYS A 73 -6.60 -8.77 -1.12
C CYS A 73 -5.55 -9.18 -2.15
N GLN A 74 -4.31 -9.38 -1.70
CA GLN A 74 -3.19 -9.76 -2.57
C GLN A 74 -3.50 -11.03 -3.38
N GLY A 75 -4.11 -12.04 -2.75
CA GLY A 75 -4.45 -13.30 -3.42
C GLY A 75 -5.47 -13.11 -4.55
N CYS A 76 -6.56 -12.37 -4.31
CA CYS A 76 -7.55 -12.10 -5.36
C CYS A 76 -7.00 -11.19 -6.47
N ALA A 77 -6.20 -10.18 -6.10
CA ALA A 77 -5.56 -9.28 -7.05
C ALA A 77 -4.62 -10.05 -7.99
N TYR A 78 -3.81 -10.96 -7.44
CA TYR A 78 -2.94 -11.85 -8.20
C TYR A 78 -3.74 -12.81 -9.08
N LYS A 79 -4.61 -13.65 -8.51
CA LYS A 79 -5.43 -14.64 -9.24
C LYS A 79 -6.18 -14.07 -10.45
N LYS A 80 -6.67 -12.82 -10.34
CA LYS A 80 -7.43 -12.15 -11.42
C LYS A 80 -6.58 -11.21 -12.29
N GLY A 81 -5.31 -11.01 -11.98
CA GLY A 81 -4.46 -10.05 -12.72
C GLY A 81 -4.92 -8.60 -12.60
N ILE A 82 -5.51 -8.21 -11.46
CA ILE A 82 -6.05 -6.86 -11.23
C ILE A 82 -5.25 -6.08 -10.20
N CYS A 83 -5.32 -4.76 -10.28
CA CYS A 83 -4.75 -3.87 -9.27
C CYS A 83 -5.54 -3.97 -7.96
N ALA A 84 -4.84 -4.23 -6.86
CA ALA A 84 -5.40 -4.32 -5.51
C ALA A 84 -6.09 -3.03 -5.04
N MET A 85 -5.68 -1.87 -5.57
CA MET A 85 -6.23 -0.56 -5.22
C MET A 85 -7.41 -0.16 -6.11
N CYS A 86 -7.24 -0.11 -7.43
CA CYS A 86 -8.27 0.41 -8.33
C CYS A 86 -9.06 -0.67 -9.09
N GLY A 87 -8.65 -1.94 -9.06
CA GLY A 87 -9.30 -3.02 -9.78
C GLY A 87 -9.03 -3.05 -11.29
N LYS A 88 -8.24 -2.12 -11.83
CA LYS A 88 -7.87 -2.15 -13.25
C LYS A 88 -7.12 -3.45 -13.56
N LYS A 89 -7.37 -4.03 -14.73
CA LYS A 89 -6.61 -5.19 -15.22
C LYS A 89 -5.16 -4.76 -15.51
N VAL A 90 -4.22 -5.47 -14.93
CA VAL A 90 -2.77 -5.25 -15.08
C VAL A 90 -2.13 -6.36 -15.90
N LEU A 91 -2.69 -7.58 -15.83
CA LEU A 91 -2.21 -8.74 -16.57
C LEU A 91 -3.41 -9.52 -17.13
N ASP A 92 -3.27 -10.07 -18.34
CA ASP A 92 -4.23 -11.06 -18.82
C ASP A 92 -3.91 -12.45 -18.28
N THR A 93 -4.81 -13.00 -17.48
CA THR A 93 -4.60 -14.28 -16.81
C THR A 93 -5.17 -15.47 -17.56
N LYS A 94 -5.74 -15.28 -18.77
CA LYS A 94 -6.37 -16.36 -19.56
C LYS A 94 -5.49 -17.59 -19.73
N ASN A 95 -4.20 -17.38 -19.98
CA ASN A 95 -3.22 -18.46 -20.21
C ASN A 95 -2.39 -18.78 -18.95
N TYR A 96 -2.73 -18.20 -17.79
CA TYR A 96 -1.97 -18.39 -16.56
C TYR A 96 -2.80 -19.12 -15.50
N LYS A 97 -2.22 -20.18 -14.90
CA LYS A 97 -2.80 -20.84 -13.71
C LYS A 97 -2.28 -20.19 -12.43
N GLN A 98 -2.77 -18.99 -12.13
CA GLN A 98 -2.37 -18.26 -10.92
C GLN A 98 -3.15 -18.77 -9.70
N THR A 99 -2.46 -19.43 -8.76
CA THR A 99 -3.02 -19.78 -7.43
C THR A 99 -2.38 -18.89 -6.36
N SER A 100 -3.06 -18.76 -5.23
CA SER A 100 -2.59 -17.95 -4.07
C SER A 100 -2.63 -18.76 -2.78
N VAL A 101 -2.76 -20.09 -2.93
CA VAL A 101 -2.79 -21.16 -1.95
C VAL A 101 -2.13 -22.36 -2.64
#